data_AF-A0A357B1P0-F1
#
_entry.id   AF-A0A357B1P0-F1
#
_cell.length_a   1.000
_cell.length_b   1.000
_cell.length_c   1.000
_cell.angle_alpha   90.00
_cell.angle_beta   90.00
_cell.angle_gamma   90.00
#
_symmetry.space_group_name_H-M   'P 1'
#
loop_
_entity.id
_entity.type
_entity.pdbx_description
1 polymer ?
#
loop_
_entity_poly.entity_id
_entity_poly.type
_entity_poly.pdbx_seq_one_letter_code
_entity_poly.pdbx_strand_id
1 'polypeptide(L)'
;LPIYADFAAGNHIRTKFADSGISDLVDEMVAQGASKRRMKAKIAGGAAMFASAGEAIGLRNVESCRQTLRNLGIQLVAQDTGGNKG
;
A
#
# COMPACT_ATOMS: atom_id res chain seq x y z
N LEU A 1 -9.97 -2.32 5.90
CA LEU A 1 -10.11 -3.63 5.24
C LEU A 1 -9.31 -4.62 6.06
N PRO A 2 -9.72 -5.89 6.13
CA PRO A 2 -8.93 -6.95 6.75
C PRO A 2 -7.60 -7.11 6.00
N ILE A 3 -6.54 -7.48 6.70
CA ILE A 3 -5.21 -7.72 6.11
C ILE A 3 -5.21 -9.06 5.37
N TYR A 4 -4.22 -9.33 4.51
CA TYR A 4 -4.19 -10.61 3.77
C TYR A 4 -4.30 -11.84 4.70
N ALA A 5 -3.73 -11.74 5.90
CA ALA A 5 -3.83 -12.80 6.93
C ALA A 5 -5.28 -13.14 7.32
N ASP A 6 -6.22 -12.19 7.24
CA ASP A 6 -7.63 -12.38 7.58
C ASP A 6 -8.43 -13.07 6.45
N PHE A 7 -7.87 -13.21 5.25
CA PHE A 7 -8.52 -13.77 4.06
C PHE A 7 -7.81 -14.98 3.44
N ALA A 8 -6.83 -15.57 4.13
CA ALA A 8 -5.99 -16.66 3.62
C ALA A 8 -6.76 -17.93 3.17
N ALA A 9 -8.06 -18.04 3.47
CA ALA A 9 -8.90 -19.20 3.16
C ALA A 9 -9.61 -19.17 1.78
N GLY A 10 -9.41 -18.14 0.94
CA GLY A 10 -10.06 -18.00 -0.36
C GLY A 10 -9.12 -17.62 -1.51
N ASN A 11 -9.50 -17.96 -2.75
CA ASN A 11 -8.75 -17.64 -3.97
C ASN A 11 -8.81 -16.11 -4.27
N HIS A 12 -8.08 -15.32 -3.48
CA HIS A 12 -8.07 -13.86 -3.55
C HIS A 12 -6.79 -13.33 -4.22
N ILE A 13 -6.94 -12.33 -5.07
CA ILE A 13 -5.85 -11.68 -5.80
C ILE A 13 -4.98 -10.88 -4.81
N ARG A 14 -3.79 -11.38 -4.48
CA ARG A 14 -2.84 -10.76 -3.53
C ARG A 14 -2.51 -9.30 -3.89
N THR A 15 -2.40 -8.97 -5.18
CA THR A 15 -2.08 -7.60 -5.62
C THR A 15 -3.20 -6.57 -5.38
N LYS A 16 -4.40 -7.02 -5.00
CA LYS A 16 -5.51 -6.12 -4.66
C LYS A 16 -5.32 -5.44 -3.30
N PHE A 17 -4.46 -6.01 -2.44
CA PHE A 17 -4.17 -5.47 -1.12
C PHE A 17 -2.82 -4.75 -1.12
N ALA A 18 -2.79 -3.58 -0.47
CA ALA A 18 -1.62 -2.71 -0.46
C ALA A 18 -0.41 -3.35 0.22
N ASP A 19 -0.63 -4.20 1.22
CA ASP A 19 0.40 -4.91 1.98
C ASP A 19 1.13 -5.95 1.13
N SER A 20 0.40 -6.87 0.50
CA SER A 20 1.00 -7.87 -0.38
C SER A 20 1.54 -7.27 -1.67
N GLY A 21 0.84 -6.29 -2.27
CA GLY A 21 1.32 -5.63 -3.48
C GLY A 21 2.67 -4.90 -3.29
N ILE A 22 2.85 -4.19 -2.17
CA ILE A 22 4.13 -3.53 -1.87
C ILE A 22 5.22 -4.55 -1.58
N SER A 23 4.90 -5.62 -0.84
CA SER A 23 5.89 -6.66 -0.50
C SER A 23 6.38 -7.38 -1.75
N ASP A 24 5.46 -7.83 -2.61
CA ASP A 24 5.78 -8.53 -3.86
C ASP A 24 6.61 -7.64 -4.81
N LEU A 25 6.27 -6.34 -4.90
CA LEU A 25 7.03 -5.38 -5.70
C LEU A 25 8.46 -5.19 -5.18
N VAL A 26 8.63 -5.09 -3.86
CA VAL A 26 9.95 -4.92 -3.25
C VAL A 26 10.79 -6.17 -3.46
N ASP A 27 10.20 -7.36 -3.33
CA ASP A 27 10.89 -8.63 -3.55
C ASP A 27 11.35 -8.78 -5.00
N GLU A 28 10.50 -8.43 -5.98
CA GLU A 28 10.87 -8.40 -7.40
C GLU A 28 11.98 -7.39 -7.68
N MET A 29 11.89 -6.17 -7.12
CA MET A 29 12.95 -5.17 -7.29
C MET A 29 14.28 -5.67 -6.72
N VAL A 30 14.27 -6.35 -5.57
CA VAL A 30 15.49 -6.95 -4.98
C VAL A 30 16.02 -8.08 -5.85
N ALA A 31 15.15 -8.92 -6.43
CA ALA A 31 15.54 -9.97 -7.37
C ALA A 31 16.22 -9.41 -8.62
N GLN A 32 15.81 -8.22 -9.07
CA GLN A 32 16.43 -7.46 -10.16
C GLN A 32 17.72 -6.71 -9.74
N GLY A 33 18.21 -6.91 -8.52
CA GLY A 33 19.45 -6.32 -8.01
C GLY A 33 19.30 -4.97 -7.30
N ALA A 34 18.07 -4.52 -7.01
CA ALA A 34 17.88 -3.30 -6.24
C ALA A 34 18.28 -3.50 -4.77
N SER A 35 18.91 -2.47 -4.19
CA SER A 35 19.24 -2.47 -2.76
C SER A 35 18.07 -1.90 -1.97
N LYS A 36 17.44 -2.75 -1.15
CA LYS A 36 16.34 -2.35 -0.25
C LYS A 36 16.69 -1.15 0.64
N ARG A 37 17.93 -1.07 1.13
CA ARG A 37 18.43 0.06 1.95
C ARG A 37 18.45 1.41 1.21
N ARG A 38 18.50 1.40 -0.12
CA ARG A 38 18.47 2.62 -0.95
C ARG A 38 17.07 2.97 -1.45
N MET A 39 16.06 2.15 -1.17
CA MET A 39 14.71 2.37 -1.64
C MET A 39 14.07 3.55 -0.90
N LYS A 40 13.33 4.35 -1.66
CA LYS A 40 12.50 5.45 -1.19
C LYS A 40 11.14 5.28 -1.83
N ALA A 41 10.08 5.53 -1.08
CA ALA A 41 8.71 5.40 -1.54
C ALA A 41 7.99 6.76 -1.56
N LYS A 42 7.04 6.90 -2.46
CA LYS A 42 6.04 7.97 -2.46
C LYS A 42 4.66 7.34 -2.53
N ILE A 43 3.68 7.87 -1.81
CA ILE A 43 2.29 7.41 -1.86
C ILE A 43 1.47 8.51 -2.53
N ALA A 44 0.61 8.16 -3.48
CA ALA A 44 -0.38 9.06 -4.06
C ALA A 44 -1.76 8.38 -4.11
N GLY A 45 -2.84 9.15 -3.94
CA GLY A 45 -4.22 8.67 -4.08
C GLY A 45 -5.00 8.51 -2.76
N GLY A 46 -6.02 7.66 -2.73
CA GLY A 46 -6.91 7.55 -1.58
C GLY A 46 -7.97 8.66 -1.50
N ALA A 47 -8.24 9.35 -2.60
CA ALA A 47 -9.34 10.29 -2.73
C ALA A 47 -10.70 9.59 -2.57
N ALA A 48 -11.65 10.29 -1.95
CA ALA A 48 -13.00 9.82 -1.71
C ALA A 48 -13.97 10.50 -2.69
N MET A 49 -14.25 9.85 -3.82
CA MET A 49 -15.22 10.38 -4.78
C MET A 49 -16.68 10.28 -4.28
N PHE A 50 -16.94 9.46 -3.23
CA PHE A 50 -18.27 9.22 -2.65
C PHE A 50 -18.26 9.32 -1.12
N ALA A 51 -19.12 10.18 -0.57
CA ALA A 51 -19.11 10.65 0.81
C ALA A 51 -19.45 9.60 1.90
N SER A 52 -20.00 8.44 1.56
CA SER A 52 -20.53 7.50 2.56
C SER A 52 -19.65 6.28 2.85
N ALA A 53 -18.67 5.95 1.99
CA ALA A 53 -17.80 4.77 2.17
C ALA A 53 -16.37 4.90 1.62
N GLY A 54 -16.13 5.79 0.65
CA GLY A 54 -14.84 5.89 -0.04
C GLY A 54 -13.73 6.48 0.83
N GLU A 55 -14.07 7.46 1.68
CA GLU A 55 -13.10 8.18 2.52
C GLU A 55 -12.45 7.28 3.56
N ALA A 56 -13.25 6.44 4.21
CA ALA A 56 -12.73 5.46 5.16
C ALA A 56 -11.84 4.40 4.46
N ILE A 57 -12.11 4.03 3.21
CA ILE A 57 -11.28 3.05 2.48
C ILE A 57 -9.96 3.69 2.05
N GLY A 58 -9.98 4.90 1.51
CA GLY A 58 -8.78 5.64 1.10
C GLY A 58 -7.80 5.83 2.26
N LEU A 59 -8.28 6.36 3.40
CA LEU A 59 -7.47 6.55 4.61
C LEU A 59 -6.88 5.24 5.14
N ARG A 60 -7.65 4.15 5.12
CA ARG A 60 -7.17 2.83 5.58
C ARG A 60 -6.11 2.25 4.65
N ASN A 61 -6.26 2.40 3.34
CA ASN A 61 -5.27 1.93 2.37
C ASN A 61 -3.95 2.70 2.54
N VAL A 62 -4.04 4.01 2.75
CA VAL A 62 -2.88 4.86 3.02
C VAL A 62 -2.13 4.41 4.28
N GLU A 63 -2.83 4.14 5.38
CA GLU A 63 -2.17 3.65 6.60
C GLU A 63 -1.58 2.23 6.41
N SER A 64 -2.26 1.34 5.67
CA SER A 64 -1.72 0.01 5.32
C SER A 64 -0.43 0.11 4.49
N CYS A 65 -0.39 1.00 3.48
CA CYS A 65 0.83 1.28 2.71
C CYS A 65 1.95 1.76 3.64
N ARG A 66 1.65 2.71 4.52
CA ARG A 66 2.62 3.32 5.43
C ARG A 66 3.19 2.30 6.44
N GLN A 67 2.34 1.42 6.96
CA GLN A 67 2.76 0.34 7.85
C GLN A 67 3.67 -0.66 7.11
N THR A 68 3.28 -1.08 5.91
CA THR A 68 4.07 -2.03 5.11
C THR A 68 5.44 -1.47 4.76
N LEU A 69 5.52 -0.21 4.31
CA LEU A 69 6.80 0.45 4.03
C LEU A 69 7.70 0.54 5.27
N ARG A 70 7.13 0.86 6.45
CA ARG A 70 7.88 0.85 7.72
C ARG A 70 8.41 -0.53 8.06
N ASN A 71 7.59 -1.57 7.95
CA ASN A 71 7.99 -2.95 8.22
C ASN A 71 9.10 -3.43 7.26
N LEU A 72 9.10 -2.92 6.02
CA LEU A 72 10.13 -3.20 5.03
C LEU A 72 11.37 -2.30 5.17
N GLY A 73 11.39 -1.35 6.12
CA GLY A 73 12.50 -0.42 6.31
C GLY A 73 12.69 0.58 5.16
N ILE A 74 11.61 0.88 4.41
CA ILE A 74 11.64 1.78 3.26
C ILE A 74 11.15 3.16 3.68
N GLN A 75 11.97 4.19 3.42
CA GLN A 75 11.62 5.57 3.77
C GLN A 75 10.53 6.12 2.84
N LEU A 76 9.42 6.55 3.42
CA LEU A 76 8.40 7.34 2.72
C LEU A 76 8.88 8.79 2.62
N VAL A 77 9.11 9.29 1.40
CA VAL A 77 9.67 10.64 1.17
C VAL A 77 8.65 11.68 0.76
N ALA A 78 7.47 11.26 0.31
CA ALA A 78 6.35 12.15 -0.01
C ALA A 78 5.03 11.38 0.03
N GLN A 79 3.95 12.09 0.33
CA GLN A 79 2.61 11.54 0.36
C GLN A 79 1.63 12.60 -0.17
N ASP A 80 0.92 12.27 -1.24
CA ASP A 80 -0.15 13.08 -1.83
C ASP A 80 -1.47 12.29 -1.76
N THR A 81 -2.13 12.33 -0.61
CA THR A 81 -3.26 11.44 -0.32
C THR A 81 -4.47 12.16 0.22
N GLY A 82 -5.66 11.60 -0.05
CA GLY A 82 -6.94 12.18 0.34
C GLY A 82 -7.54 13.07 -0.75
N GLY A 83 -8.48 13.93 -0.37
CA GLY A 83 -9.21 14.80 -1.30
C GLY A 83 -10.45 14.15 -1.93
N ASN A 84 -11.19 14.95 -2.71
CA ASN A 84 -12.53 14.63 -3.21
C ASN A 84 -12.54 14.49 -4.74
N LYS A 85 -11.37 14.57 -5.37
CA LYS A 85 -11.17 14.53 -6.82
C LYS A 85 -10.23 13.38 -7.14
N GLY A 86 -10.67 12.49 -8.01
CA GLY A 86 -9.88 11.40 -8.58
C GLY A 86 -9.58 11.69 -10.04
#